data_AF-A0A0P6XIM5-F1
#
_entry.id   AF-A0A0P6XIM5-F1
#
_cell.length_a   1.000
_cell.length_b   1.000
_cell.length_c   1.000
_cell.angle_alpha   90.00
_cell.angle_beta   90.00
_cell.angle_gamma   90.00
#
_symmetry.space_group_name_H-M   'P 1'
#
loop_
_entity.id
_entity.type
_entity.pdbx_description
1 polymer ?
#
loop_
_entity_poly.entity_id
_entity_poly.type
_entity_poly.pdbx_seq_one_letter_code
_entity_poly.pdbx_strand_id
1 'polypeptide(L)'
;MAELQTNLWGHVFKNPVIPAAGPNVGSGRMAALAAEGGAGGVLTKTISRVAAEVPHPNMVRIGRDSLLNTELWSELSPEDWFEREYDIALAAARSHNLPLIASIGYSAEDLVDLGPRLEEKGVDLIEFSIHYLDSEQLTRTASALRKAVSIPIIAKLSPHAGDLGEIARLIDPYVDGFACINSFGPTLAIDIENRAPFLGSRFGYGWLSGAALKPLAMRSVFEVARVSQKPIIGVGGVSRGEDVIEFLMAGAAMVGVCTAAILKGPSAYGKIAAEVDAWLEAHGYQSVDEVKGLYLEAMRAGQAVVTTLEETAWVNESRCKACSLCEKVCQFDALKAPLKEIAKVDVSKCAACGLCVSVCPHGALEMRPR
;
A
#
# COMPACT_ATOMS: atom_id res chain seq x y z
N MET A 1 19.52 12.94 -10.15
CA MET A 1 19.01 11.54 -10.12
C MET A 1 19.56 10.85 -8.89
N ALA A 2 18.66 10.54 -7.96
CA ALA A 2 18.90 9.73 -6.77
C ALA A 2 18.96 8.23 -7.11
N GLU A 3 19.64 7.46 -6.27
CA GLU A 3 19.66 6.01 -6.35
C GLU A 3 18.35 5.42 -5.83
N LEU A 4 17.53 4.90 -6.74
CA LEU A 4 16.28 4.23 -6.41
C LEU A 4 16.41 2.71 -6.22
N GLN A 5 17.52 2.13 -6.67
CA GLN A 5 17.74 0.69 -6.65
C GLN A 5 17.76 0.18 -5.21
N THR A 6 17.13 -0.97 -4.94
CA THR A 6 17.13 -1.61 -3.62
C THR A 6 17.60 -3.05 -3.73
N ASN A 7 18.38 -3.50 -2.74
CA ASN A 7 18.86 -4.88 -2.65
C ASN A 7 18.14 -5.58 -1.50
N LEU A 8 17.20 -6.47 -1.83
CA LEU A 8 16.31 -7.11 -0.86
C LEU A 8 16.20 -8.59 -1.16
N TRP A 9 16.22 -9.41 -0.11
CA TRP A 9 16.11 -10.88 -0.22
C TRP A 9 17.15 -11.53 -1.16
N GLY A 10 18.31 -10.90 -1.36
CA GLY A 10 19.33 -11.35 -2.30
C GLY A 10 19.10 -10.96 -3.77
N HIS A 11 18.07 -10.16 -4.05
CA HIS A 11 17.73 -9.69 -5.40
C HIS A 11 17.82 -8.17 -5.52
N VAL A 12 18.12 -7.71 -6.73
CA VAL A 12 18.19 -6.29 -7.08
C VAL A 12 16.85 -5.85 -7.67
N PHE A 13 16.17 -4.90 -7.03
CA PHE A 13 14.99 -4.23 -7.57
C PHE A 13 15.39 -2.88 -8.16
N LYS A 14 14.91 -2.56 -9.36
CA LYS A 14 15.32 -1.37 -10.10
C LYS A 14 14.89 -0.05 -9.43
N ASN A 15 13.78 -0.08 -8.70
CA ASN A 15 13.22 1.05 -7.95
C ASN A 15 12.25 0.50 -6.87
N PRO A 16 11.78 1.30 -5.88
CA PRO A 16 10.97 0.76 -4.78
C PRO A 16 9.51 0.46 -5.16
N VAL A 17 9.08 0.69 -6.41
CA VAL A 17 7.67 0.63 -6.84
C VAL A 17 7.40 -0.66 -7.61
N ILE A 18 6.57 -1.54 -7.08
CA ILE A 18 6.19 -2.81 -7.74
C ILE A 18 4.67 -2.95 -7.90
N PRO A 19 4.17 -3.83 -8.78
CA PRO A 19 2.79 -4.27 -8.71
C PRO A 19 2.49 -4.92 -7.36
N ALA A 20 1.30 -4.67 -6.83
CA ALA A 20 0.72 -5.50 -5.77
C ALA A 20 -0.13 -6.63 -6.39
N ALA A 21 -0.24 -7.77 -5.70
CA ALA A 21 -1.04 -8.90 -6.18
C ALA A 21 -2.50 -8.45 -6.33
N GLY A 22 -3.05 -8.60 -7.53
CA GLY A 22 -4.37 -8.10 -7.85
C GLY A 22 -4.69 -8.18 -9.34
N PRO A 23 -5.87 -7.67 -9.76
CA PRO A 23 -6.33 -7.73 -11.15
C PRO A 23 -5.38 -7.06 -12.14
N ASN A 24 -4.61 -6.06 -11.71
CA ASN A 24 -3.56 -5.39 -12.50
C ASN A 24 -2.47 -6.33 -13.03
N VAL A 25 -2.32 -7.52 -12.43
CA VAL A 25 -1.34 -8.55 -12.79
C VAL A 25 -2.01 -9.93 -12.90
N GLY A 26 -3.26 -9.95 -13.37
CA GLY A 26 -4.11 -11.15 -13.50
C GLY A 26 -3.69 -12.20 -14.53
N SER A 27 -2.64 -11.93 -15.31
CA SER A 27 -2.06 -12.84 -16.29
C SER A 27 -0.58 -12.53 -16.49
N GLY A 28 0.17 -13.44 -17.10
CA GLY A 28 1.56 -13.24 -17.48
C GLY A 28 1.74 -12.06 -18.41
N ARG A 29 0.80 -11.83 -19.34
CA ARG A 29 0.81 -10.62 -20.20
C ARG A 29 0.67 -9.34 -19.38
N MET A 30 -0.20 -9.33 -18.37
CA MET A 30 -0.38 -8.15 -17.52
C MET A 30 0.84 -7.91 -16.61
N ALA A 31 1.47 -8.99 -16.13
CA ALA A 31 2.75 -8.91 -15.43
C ALA A 31 3.87 -8.34 -16.34
N ALA A 32 3.92 -8.76 -17.62
CA ALA A 32 4.84 -8.20 -18.61
C ALA A 32 4.60 -6.71 -18.85
N LEU A 33 3.33 -6.30 -19.00
CA LEU A 33 2.96 -4.89 -19.11
C LEU A 33 3.39 -4.07 -17.87
N ALA A 34 3.35 -4.65 -16.67
CA ALA A 34 3.84 -3.98 -15.47
C ALA A 34 5.36 -3.74 -15.52
N ALA A 35 6.14 -4.72 -16.00
CA ALA A 35 7.58 -4.58 -16.23
C ALA A 35 7.89 -3.48 -17.27
N GLU A 36 7.21 -3.53 -18.42
CA GLU A 36 7.30 -2.51 -19.48
C GLU A 36 6.89 -1.11 -18.97
N GLY A 37 5.91 -1.07 -18.07
CA GLY A 37 5.40 0.13 -17.40
C GLY A 37 6.35 0.77 -16.40
N GLY A 38 7.54 0.19 -16.18
CA GLY A 38 8.59 0.75 -15.33
C GLY A 38 8.58 0.29 -13.88
N ALA A 39 7.92 -0.83 -13.57
CA ALA A 39 7.99 -1.43 -12.24
C ALA A 39 9.42 -1.84 -11.86
N GLY A 40 9.75 -1.73 -10.57
CA GLY A 40 11.03 -2.11 -9.98
C GLY A 40 11.23 -3.62 -9.81
N GLY A 41 10.18 -4.39 -10.01
CA GLY A 41 10.09 -5.85 -9.89
C GLY A 41 8.75 -6.32 -10.46
N VAL A 42 8.59 -7.63 -10.67
CA VAL A 42 7.35 -8.22 -11.17
C VAL A 42 6.67 -9.00 -10.04
N LEU A 43 5.34 -8.92 -9.97
CA LEU A 43 4.55 -9.68 -9.01
C LEU A 43 3.28 -10.19 -9.69
N THR A 44 2.92 -11.46 -9.51
CA THR A 44 1.72 -12.06 -10.14
C THR A 44 0.48 -12.08 -9.24
N LYS A 45 -0.70 -12.15 -9.86
CA LYS A 45 -1.96 -12.38 -9.14
C LYS A 45 -1.86 -13.66 -8.32
N THR A 46 -2.45 -13.63 -7.12
CA THR A 46 -2.56 -14.79 -6.25
C THR A 46 -3.24 -15.95 -6.96
N ILE A 47 -2.63 -17.12 -6.98
CA ILE A 47 -3.24 -18.37 -7.47
C ILE A 47 -3.53 -19.34 -6.31
N SER A 48 -4.42 -20.29 -6.54
CA SER A 48 -4.73 -21.38 -5.61
C SER A 48 -4.79 -22.71 -6.38
N ARG A 49 -5.05 -23.82 -5.70
CA ARG A 49 -5.16 -25.16 -6.30
C ARG A 49 -6.39 -25.34 -7.19
N VAL A 50 -7.33 -24.42 -7.12
CA VAL A 50 -8.52 -24.37 -7.96
C VAL A 50 -8.68 -22.95 -8.51
N ALA A 51 -9.29 -22.83 -9.68
CA ALA A 51 -9.71 -21.53 -10.21
C ALA A 51 -10.78 -20.89 -9.31
N ALA A 52 -10.76 -19.56 -9.20
CA ALA A 52 -11.77 -18.83 -8.45
C ALA A 52 -13.08 -18.71 -9.23
N GLU A 53 -14.20 -18.74 -8.51
CA GLU A 53 -15.52 -18.38 -9.03
C GLU A 53 -15.84 -16.93 -8.62
N VAL A 54 -15.45 -15.96 -9.46
CA VAL A 54 -15.60 -14.54 -9.14
C VAL A 54 -17.03 -14.05 -9.39
N PRO A 55 -17.70 -13.38 -8.43
CA PRO A 55 -19.02 -12.79 -8.66
C PRO A 55 -18.96 -11.56 -9.58
N HIS A 56 -19.86 -11.45 -10.57
CA HIS A 56 -19.88 -10.33 -11.52
C HIS A 56 -21.17 -9.47 -11.44
N PRO A 57 -21.10 -8.14 -11.64
CA PRO A 57 -19.90 -7.33 -11.83
C PRO A 57 -18.98 -7.34 -10.61
N ASN A 58 -17.66 -7.37 -10.83
CA ASN A 58 -16.71 -7.66 -9.74
C ASN A 58 -15.93 -6.44 -9.25
N MET A 59 -16.12 -5.26 -9.86
CA MET A 59 -15.39 -4.05 -9.51
C MET A 59 -16.19 -2.80 -9.84
N VAL A 60 -16.12 -1.80 -8.96
CA VAL A 60 -16.73 -0.48 -9.16
C VAL A 60 -15.85 0.60 -8.57
N ARG A 61 -15.79 1.75 -9.22
CA ARG A 61 -15.07 2.93 -8.72
C ARG A 61 -15.93 3.67 -7.70
N ILE A 62 -15.34 4.01 -6.56
CA ILE A 62 -15.95 4.87 -5.53
C ILE A 62 -15.06 6.10 -5.31
N GLY A 63 -15.67 7.28 -5.33
CA GLY A 63 -14.93 8.54 -5.29
C GLY A 63 -13.95 8.69 -6.46
N ARG A 64 -12.85 9.40 -6.24
CA ARG A 64 -11.86 9.67 -7.29
C ARG A 64 -10.90 8.50 -7.48
N ASP A 65 -10.26 8.02 -6.43
CA ASP A 65 -9.11 7.11 -6.55
C ASP A 65 -9.25 5.86 -5.67
N SER A 66 -10.49 5.40 -5.45
CA SER A 66 -10.80 4.18 -4.71
C SER A 66 -11.68 3.22 -5.52
N LEU A 67 -11.59 1.93 -5.19
CA LEU A 67 -12.38 0.87 -5.81
C LEU A 67 -13.02 0.02 -4.72
N LEU A 68 -14.23 -0.48 -4.99
CA LEU A 68 -14.73 -1.69 -4.35
C LEU A 68 -14.59 -2.84 -5.33
N ASN A 69 -14.23 -4.01 -4.82
CA ASN A 69 -14.14 -5.23 -5.62
C ASN A 69 -14.65 -6.44 -4.87
N THR A 70 -15.14 -7.44 -5.59
CA THR A 70 -15.41 -8.79 -5.08
C THR A 70 -14.55 -9.82 -5.83
N GLU A 71 -13.35 -9.38 -6.22
CA GLU A 71 -12.34 -10.28 -6.79
C GLU A 71 -11.88 -11.28 -5.74
N LEU A 72 -11.49 -12.46 -6.22
CA LEU A 72 -10.88 -13.51 -5.41
C LEU A 72 -9.42 -13.69 -5.85
N TRP A 73 -8.88 -14.90 -5.71
CA TRP A 73 -7.65 -15.30 -6.40
C TRP A 73 -7.92 -15.48 -7.91
N SER A 74 -6.94 -15.95 -8.67
CA SER A 74 -7.04 -16.11 -10.12
C SER A 74 -8.22 -16.98 -10.58
N GLU A 75 -8.92 -16.54 -11.63
CA GLU A 75 -9.91 -17.34 -12.38
C GLU A 75 -9.25 -18.34 -13.36
N LEU A 76 -7.98 -18.12 -13.72
CA LEU A 76 -7.19 -19.11 -14.46
C LEU A 76 -6.80 -20.26 -13.54
N SER A 77 -6.81 -21.48 -14.08
CA SER A 77 -6.39 -22.68 -13.35
C SER A 77 -4.90 -22.62 -12.97
N PRO A 78 -4.46 -23.32 -11.92
CA PRO A 78 -3.03 -23.41 -11.62
C PRO A 78 -2.25 -23.97 -12.82
N GLU A 79 -2.81 -24.91 -13.57
CA GLU A 79 -2.19 -25.48 -14.77
C GLU A 79 -1.99 -24.44 -15.87
N ASP A 80 -2.99 -23.59 -16.17
CA ASP A 80 -2.83 -22.48 -17.11
C ASP A 80 -1.69 -21.53 -16.69
N TRP A 81 -1.55 -21.29 -15.39
CA TRP A 81 -0.46 -20.49 -14.86
C TRP A 81 0.90 -21.16 -15.07
N PHE A 82 1.05 -22.43 -14.70
CA PHE A 82 2.31 -23.16 -14.84
C PHE A 82 2.70 -23.45 -16.28
N GLU A 83 1.74 -23.71 -17.16
CA GLU A 83 1.98 -24.06 -18.57
C GLU A 83 2.16 -22.84 -19.47
N ARG A 84 1.66 -21.66 -19.06
CA ARG A 84 1.69 -20.45 -19.90
C ARG A 84 2.03 -19.18 -19.16
N GLU A 85 1.26 -18.79 -18.16
CA GLU A 85 1.35 -17.42 -17.62
C GLU A 85 2.67 -17.13 -16.91
N TYR A 86 3.23 -18.10 -16.18
CA TYR A 86 4.54 -17.94 -15.54
C TYR A 86 5.68 -17.86 -16.55
N ASP A 87 5.61 -18.56 -17.69
CA ASP A 87 6.63 -18.45 -18.73
C ASP A 87 6.66 -17.05 -19.35
N ILE A 88 5.49 -16.45 -19.57
CA ILE A 88 5.38 -15.07 -20.04
C ILE A 88 5.93 -14.10 -18.98
N ALA A 89 5.55 -14.27 -17.71
CA ALA A 89 6.02 -13.40 -16.63
C ALA A 89 7.53 -13.50 -16.41
N LEU A 90 8.09 -14.71 -16.44
CA LEU A 90 9.54 -14.96 -16.31
C LEU A 90 10.32 -14.40 -17.51
N ALA A 91 9.81 -14.57 -18.73
CA ALA A 91 10.43 -13.99 -19.92
C ALA A 91 10.50 -12.47 -19.83
N ALA A 92 9.41 -11.83 -19.39
CA ALA A 92 9.38 -10.38 -19.16
C ALA A 92 10.36 -9.96 -18.05
N ALA A 93 10.31 -10.61 -16.89
CA ALA A 93 11.19 -10.34 -15.76
C ALA A 93 12.68 -10.42 -16.17
N ARG A 94 13.07 -11.49 -16.87
CA ARG A 94 14.43 -11.67 -17.40
C ARG A 94 14.82 -10.60 -18.43
N SER A 95 13.94 -10.28 -19.38
CA SER A 95 14.22 -9.26 -20.40
C SER A 95 14.44 -7.86 -19.81
N HIS A 96 13.86 -7.58 -18.64
CA HIS A 96 14.00 -6.32 -17.93
C HIS A 96 15.00 -6.38 -16.75
N ASN A 97 15.66 -7.53 -16.51
CA ASN A 97 16.51 -7.78 -15.34
C ASN A 97 15.81 -7.47 -14.01
N LEU A 98 14.58 -7.95 -13.85
CA LEU A 98 13.75 -7.76 -12.68
C LEU A 98 13.51 -9.10 -11.95
N PRO A 99 13.44 -9.10 -10.61
CA PRO A 99 12.98 -10.27 -9.86
C PRO A 99 11.47 -10.48 -10.05
N LEU A 100 11.03 -11.74 -10.01
CA LEU A 100 9.64 -12.16 -10.04
C LEU A 100 9.18 -12.72 -8.70
N ILE A 101 8.14 -12.11 -8.15
CA ILE A 101 7.42 -12.56 -6.95
C ILE A 101 6.13 -13.26 -7.39
N ALA A 102 5.97 -14.54 -7.06
CA ALA A 102 4.71 -15.26 -7.31
C ALA A 102 3.81 -15.25 -6.07
N SER A 103 2.55 -14.82 -6.22
CA SER A 103 1.59 -14.81 -5.11
C SER A 103 0.76 -16.11 -5.09
N ILE A 104 0.62 -16.76 -3.93
CA ILE A 104 -0.18 -17.98 -3.74
C ILE A 104 -1.06 -17.92 -2.48
N GLY A 105 -2.11 -18.74 -2.42
CA GLY A 105 -2.95 -18.85 -1.24
C GLY A 105 -3.98 -19.98 -1.29
N TYR A 106 -4.62 -20.35 -0.17
CA TYR A 106 -4.43 -19.74 1.16
C TYR A 106 -4.11 -20.78 2.23
N SER A 107 -4.58 -22.02 2.09
CA SER A 107 -4.36 -23.07 3.07
C SER A 107 -2.91 -23.57 3.07
N ALA A 108 -2.51 -24.24 4.16
CA ALA A 108 -1.21 -24.92 4.21
C ALA A 108 -1.06 -25.93 3.06
N GLU A 109 -2.15 -26.60 2.70
CA GLU A 109 -2.21 -27.56 1.63
C GLU A 109 -2.03 -26.91 0.25
N ASP A 110 -2.56 -25.70 0.03
CA ASP A 110 -2.32 -24.92 -1.19
C ASP A 110 -0.85 -24.54 -1.33
N LEU A 111 -0.26 -24.05 -0.24
CA LEU A 111 1.12 -23.56 -0.23
C LEU A 111 2.14 -24.69 -0.42
N VAL A 112 1.91 -25.86 0.19
CA VAL A 112 2.80 -27.03 0.04
C VAL A 112 2.69 -27.65 -1.36
N ASP A 113 1.54 -27.56 -2.01
CA ASP A 113 1.38 -28.01 -3.41
C ASP A 113 2.06 -27.06 -4.39
N LEU A 114 1.78 -25.76 -4.28
CA LEU A 114 2.17 -24.75 -5.27
C LEU A 114 3.61 -24.24 -5.07
N GLY A 115 4.07 -24.12 -3.83
CA GLY A 115 5.37 -23.54 -3.49
C GLY A 115 6.55 -24.24 -4.18
N PRO A 116 6.74 -25.56 -4.00
CA PRO A 116 7.84 -26.29 -4.65
C PRO A 116 7.79 -26.21 -6.19
N ARG A 117 6.57 -26.26 -6.77
CA ARG A 117 6.37 -26.11 -8.23
C ARG A 117 6.84 -24.75 -8.72
N LEU A 118 6.61 -23.68 -7.95
CA LEU A 118 7.06 -22.33 -8.30
C LEU A 118 8.58 -22.18 -8.17
N GLU A 119 9.16 -22.74 -7.11
CA GLU A 119 10.61 -22.78 -6.94
C GLU A 119 11.29 -23.54 -8.09
N GLU A 120 10.76 -24.70 -8.50
CA GLU A 120 11.24 -25.44 -9.67
C GLU A 120 11.04 -24.67 -10.98
N LYS A 121 9.92 -23.95 -11.13
CA LYS A 121 9.66 -23.07 -12.28
C LYS A 121 10.67 -21.93 -12.38
N GLY A 122 11.33 -21.57 -11.27
CA GLY A 122 12.39 -20.57 -11.21
C GLY A 122 11.88 -19.16 -10.93
N VAL A 123 10.82 -19.01 -10.14
CA VAL A 123 10.46 -17.71 -9.57
C VAL A 123 11.46 -17.34 -8.46
N ASP A 124 11.68 -16.04 -8.26
CA ASP A 124 12.69 -15.56 -7.31
C ASP A 124 12.18 -15.55 -5.86
N LEU A 125 10.91 -15.16 -5.67
CA LEU A 125 10.28 -15.11 -4.34
C LEU A 125 8.83 -15.60 -4.39
N ILE A 126 8.33 -16.02 -3.23
CA ILE A 126 6.91 -16.35 -3.04
C ILE A 126 6.27 -15.36 -2.06
N GLU A 127 5.16 -14.76 -2.46
CA GLU A 127 4.23 -14.09 -1.55
C GLU A 127 3.08 -15.06 -1.23
N PHE A 128 2.67 -15.16 0.03
CA PHE A 128 1.40 -15.81 0.38
C PHE A 128 0.53 -14.88 1.22
N SER A 129 -0.79 -14.95 1.02
CA SER A 129 -1.72 -14.11 1.78
C SER A 129 -2.35 -14.86 2.95
N ILE A 130 -2.55 -14.15 4.06
CA ILE A 130 -3.24 -14.69 5.25
C ILE A 130 -4.72 -14.29 5.32
N HIS A 131 -5.28 -13.72 4.25
CA HIS A 131 -6.58 -13.03 4.30
C HIS A 131 -7.76 -13.90 4.78
N TYR A 132 -7.70 -15.21 4.53
CA TYR A 132 -8.73 -16.18 4.91
C TYR A 132 -8.29 -17.14 6.03
N LEU A 133 -7.18 -16.85 6.70
CA LEU A 133 -6.65 -17.70 7.76
C LEU A 133 -7.07 -17.19 9.13
N ASP A 134 -7.48 -18.13 9.99
CA ASP A 134 -7.63 -17.85 11.41
C ASP A 134 -6.27 -17.89 12.15
N SER A 135 -6.25 -17.42 13.39
CA SER A 135 -5.03 -17.33 14.21
C SER A 135 -4.34 -18.68 14.43
N GLU A 136 -5.07 -19.80 14.46
CA GLU A 136 -4.48 -21.13 14.64
C GLU A 136 -3.77 -21.61 13.36
N GLN A 137 -4.32 -21.23 12.20
CA GLN A 137 -3.79 -21.59 10.89
C GLN A 137 -2.56 -20.78 10.48
N LEU A 138 -2.38 -19.55 10.98
CA LEU A 138 -1.28 -18.66 10.57
C LEU A 138 0.09 -19.32 10.67
N THR A 139 0.46 -19.78 11.88
CA THR A 139 1.77 -20.39 12.14
C THR A 139 1.94 -21.70 11.38
N ARG A 140 0.88 -22.53 11.34
CA ARG A 140 0.91 -23.80 10.59
C ARG A 140 1.19 -23.56 9.12
N THR A 141 0.51 -22.59 8.52
CA THR A 141 0.58 -22.28 7.09
C THR A 141 1.95 -21.71 6.73
N ALA A 142 2.44 -20.72 7.49
CA ALA A 142 3.77 -20.14 7.29
C ALA A 142 4.88 -21.20 7.47
N SER A 143 4.79 -22.02 8.52
CA SER A 143 5.76 -23.10 8.78
C SER A 143 5.73 -24.16 7.68
N ALA A 144 4.56 -24.51 7.16
CA ALA A 144 4.41 -25.50 6.09
C ALA A 144 5.10 -25.03 4.80
N LEU A 145 4.86 -23.78 4.37
CA LEU A 145 5.54 -23.24 3.20
C LEU A 145 7.05 -23.16 3.41
N ARG A 146 7.50 -22.67 4.58
CA ARG A 146 8.94 -22.57 4.87
C ARG A 146 9.68 -23.90 4.79
N LYS A 147 9.02 -25.02 5.15
CA LYS A 147 9.58 -26.37 5.02
C LYS A 147 9.56 -26.90 3.59
N ALA A 148 8.67 -26.38 2.75
CA ALA A 148 8.46 -26.85 1.38
C ALA A 148 9.39 -26.17 0.36
N VAL A 149 9.85 -24.96 0.63
CA VAL A 149 10.70 -24.18 -0.31
C VAL A 149 11.95 -23.62 0.36
N SER A 150 12.97 -23.29 -0.42
CA SER A 150 14.21 -22.65 0.04
C SER A 150 14.32 -21.16 -0.33
N ILE A 151 13.61 -20.72 -1.39
CA ILE A 151 13.54 -19.31 -1.80
C ILE A 151 12.84 -18.41 -0.76
N PRO A 152 13.04 -17.08 -0.81
CA PRO A 152 12.44 -16.13 0.13
C PRO A 152 10.91 -16.13 0.13
N ILE A 153 10.32 -16.01 1.32
CA ILE A 153 8.86 -16.01 1.54
C ILE A 153 8.40 -14.67 2.11
N ILE A 154 7.35 -14.10 1.53
CA ILE A 154 6.71 -12.86 1.99
C ILE A 154 5.29 -13.17 2.48
N ALA A 155 4.96 -12.83 3.73
CA ALA A 155 3.59 -12.93 4.23
C ALA A 155 2.80 -11.64 4.00
N LYS A 156 1.74 -11.70 3.21
CA LYS A 156 0.82 -10.58 2.97
C LYS A 156 -0.29 -10.55 4.01
N LEU A 157 -0.18 -9.56 4.90
CA LEU A 157 -1.05 -9.38 6.05
C LEU A 157 -2.42 -8.79 5.67
N SER A 158 -3.42 -9.15 6.46
CA SER A 158 -4.81 -8.72 6.29
C SER A 158 -5.19 -7.72 7.37
N PRO A 159 -5.89 -6.61 7.05
CA PRO A 159 -6.35 -5.66 8.08
C PRO A 159 -7.33 -6.26 9.09
N HIS A 160 -7.85 -7.47 8.82
CA HIS A 160 -8.80 -8.18 9.69
C HIS A 160 -8.16 -9.13 10.69
N ALA A 161 -6.84 -9.30 10.62
CA ALA A 161 -6.17 -10.33 11.39
C ALA A 161 -5.98 -9.93 12.88
N GLY A 162 -6.24 -8.67 13.25
CA GLY A 162 -6.10 -8.18 14.62
C GLY A 162 -4.88 -7.25 14.77
N ASP A 163 -4.12 -7.40 15.86
CA ASP A 163 -2.86 -6.67 16.03
C ASP A 163 -1.79 -7.22 15.06
N LEU A 164 -1.46 -6.42 14.04
CA LEU A 164 -0.52 -6.84 13.01
C LEU A 164 0.91 -6.95 13.51
N GLY A 165 1.27 -6.23 14.58
CA GLY A 165 2.57 -6.37 15.22
C GLY A 165 2.70 -7.74 15.90
N GLU A 166 1.68 -8.17 16.63
CA GLU A 166 1.66 -9.51 17.23
C GLU A 166 1.68 -10.63 16.19
N ILE A 167 0.88 -10.49 15.13
CA ILE A 167 0.86 -11.46 14.02
C ILE A 167 2.21 -11.51 13.32
N ALA A 168 2.83 -10.36 13.04
CA ALA A 168 4.14 -10.32 12.43
C ALA A 168 5.16 -11.06 13.31
N ARG A 169 5.23 -10.79 14.62
CA ARG A 169 6.12 -11.51 15.54
C ARG A 169 5.88 -13.02 15.54
N LEU A 170 4.62 -13.44 15.48
CA LEU A 170 4.24 -14.85 15.51
C LEU A 170 4.78 -15.62 14.29
N ILE A 171 4.67 -15.04 13.10
CA ILE A 171 5.07 -15.70 11.85
C ILE A 171 6.47 -15.31 11.37
N ASP A 172 7.10 -14.31 11.99
CA ASP A 172 8.43 -13.82 11.64
C ASP A 172 9.44 -14.97 11.45
N PRO A 173 9.57 -15.98 12.34
CA PRO A 173 10.56 -17.05 12.17
C PRO A 173 10.42 -17.90 10.89
N TYR A 174 9.29 -17.84 10.20
CA TYR A 174 8.98 -18.67 9.03
C TYR A 174 9.00 -17.91 7.70
N VAL A 175 9.17 -16.58 7.74
CA VAL A 175 9.10 -15.73 6.55
C VAL A 175 10.31 -14.81 6.47
N ASP A 176 10.60 -14.31 5.28
CA ASP A 176 11.75 -13.43 5.01
C ASP A 176 11.32 -11.97 4.83
N GLY A 177 10.02 -11.70 4.78
CA GLY A 177 9.46 -10.35 4.72
C GLY A 177 7.94 -10.34 4.86
N PHE A 178 7.38 -9.13 4.82
CA PHE A 178 5.95 -8.92 4.95
C PHE A 178 5.43 -8.03 3.82
N ALA A 179 4.14 -8.15 3.49
CA ALA A 179 3.42 -7.18 2.68
C ALA A 179 2.21 -6.66 3.46
N CYS A 180 2.08 -5.33 3.58
CA CYS A 180 1.10 -4.67 4.44
C CYS A 180 0.37 -3.59 3.65
N ILE A 181 -0.88 -3.73 3.23
CA ILE A 181 -1.88 -4.75 3.61
C ILE A 181 -2.76 -5.17 2.44
N ASN A 182 -3.56 -6.21 2.66
CA ASN A 182 -4.69 -6.53 1.80
C ASN A 182 -5.80 -5.45 1.90
N SER A 183 -6.76 -5.51 0.98
CA SER A 183 -7.95 -4.65 0.94
C SER A 183 -8.84 -4.79 2.18
N PHE A 184 -9.64 -3.77 2.47
CA PHE A 184 -10.50 -3.70 3.67
C PHE A 184 -11.97 -3.95 3.33
N GLY A 185 -12.65 -4.82 4.05
CA GLY A 185 -14.07 -5.12 3.77
C GLY A 185 -14.66 -6.20 4.68
N PRO A 186 -15.93 -6.57 4.51
CA PRO A 186 -16.83 -6.08 3.48
C PRO A 186 -17.24 -4.62 3.70
N THR A 187 -17.47 -3.91 2.60
CA THR A 187 -18.03 -2.56 2.51
C THR A 187 -19.17 -2.56 1.49
N LEU A 188 -20.00 -1.51 1.44
CA LEU A 188 -21.17 -1.45 0.56
C LEU A 188 -21.26 -0.09 -0.15
N ALA A 189 -21.58 -0.12 -1.44
CA ALA A 189 -22.02 1.04 -2.21
C ALA A 189 -23.34 0.71 -2.90
N ILE A 190 -24.26 1.69 -2.90
CA ILE A 190 -25.63 1.52 -3.39
C ILE A 190 -25.81 2.40 -4.62
N ASP A 191 -26.29 1.80 -5.70
CA ASP A 191 -26.82 2.55 -6.84
C ASP A 191 -28.18 3.13 -6.43
N ILE A 192 -28.25 4.44 -6.19
CA ILE A 192 -29.46 5.12 -5.72
C ILE A 192 -30.52 5.30 -6.81
N GLU A 193 -30.12 5.25 -8.08
CA GLU A 193 -31.04 5.38 -9.21
C GLU A 193 -31.80 4.06 -9.40
N ASN A 194 -31.08 2.94 -9.30
CA ASN A 194 -31.62 1.60 -9.55
C ASN A 194 -31.98 0.82 -8.27
N ARG A 195 -31.65 1.35 -7.09
CA ARG A 195 -31.85 0.69 -5.78
C ARG A 195 -31.19 -0.70 -5.74
N ALA A 196 -30.01 -0.79 -6.32
CA ALA A 196 -29.31 -2.04 -6.61
C ALA A 196 -27.85 -2.00 -6.09
N PRO A 197 -27.23 -3.17 -5.85
CA PRO A 197 -25.79 -3.22 -5.62
C PRO A 197 -25.03 -2.99 -6.93
N PHE A 198 -23.84 -2.38 -6.83
CA PHE A 198 -22.92 -2.30 -7.97
C PHE A 198 -22.17 -3.62 -8.23
N LEU A 199 -22.04 -4.46 -7.20
CA LEU A 199 -21.25 -5.70 -7.24
C LEU A 199 -22.15 -6.93 -7.21
N GLY A 200 -21.71 -8.00 -7.89
CA GLY A 200 -22.43 -9.26 -8.02
C GLY A 200 -22.37 -10.20 -6.81
N SER A 201 -21.70 -9.79 -5.72
CA SER A 201 -21.66 -10.58 -4.49
C SER A 201 -23.06 -10.64 -3.85
N ARG A 202 -23.31 -11.66 -3.01
CA ARG A 202 -24.64 -11.98 -2.46
C ARG A 202 -25.41 -10.79 -1.88
N PHE A 203 -24.72 -9.81 -1.30
CA PHE A 203 -25.32 -8.60 -0.71
C PHE A 203 -24.76 -7.30 -1.29
N GLY A 204 -24.07 -7.36 -2.44
CA GLY A 204 -23.37 -6.22 -3.03
C GLY A 204 -22.12 -5.77 -2.26
N TYR A 205 -21.65 -6.58 -1.31
CA TYR A 205 -20.45 -6.30 -0.55
C TYR A 205 -19.20 -6.36 -1.42
N GLY A 206 -18.24 -5.50 -1.10
CA GLY A 206 -16.92 -5.50 -1.73
C GLY A 206 -15.83 -5.06 -0.77
N TRP A 207 -14.59 -5.20 -1.21
CA TRP A 207 -13.40 -4.81 -0.49
C TRP A 207 -12.85 -3.51 -1.06
N LEU A 208 -12.67 -2.55 -0.15
CA LEU A 208 -12.14 -1.23 -0.40
C LEU A 208 -10.64 -1.26 -0.63
N SER A 209 -10.23 -0.67 -1.75
CA SER A 209 -8.84 -0.35 -2.08
C SER A 209 -8.72 1.08 -2.58
N GLY A 210 -7.48 1.52 -2.84
CA GLY A 210 -7.18 2.88 -3.30
C GLY A 210 -7.05 3.89 -2.16
N ALA A 211 -7.15 5.17 -2.48
CA ALA A 211 -6.72 6.27 -1.61
C ALA A 211 -7.35 6.24 -0.20
N ALA A 212 -8.59 5.77 -0.10
CA ALA A 212 -9.29 5.64 1.20
C ALA A 212 -8.65 4.62 2.15
N LEU A 213 -7.88 3.64 1.63
CA LEU A 213 -7.19 2.63 2.42
C LEU A 213 -5.84 3.10 2.96
N LYS A 214 -5.25 4.18 2.39
CA LYS A 214 -3.87 4.60 2.68
C LYS A 214 -3.59 4.79 4.18
N PRO A 215 -4.44 5.48 4.98
CA PRO A 215 -4.16 5.67 6.40
C PRO A 215 -4.10 4.35 7.19
N LEU A 216 -4.92 3.36 6.82
CA LEU A 216 -4.89 2.03 7.42
C LEU A 216 -3.60 1.29 7.04
N ALA A 217 -3.25 1.29 5.75
CA ALA A 217 -2.03 0.66 5.26
C ALA A 217 -0.76 1.27 5.87
N MET A 218 -0.74 2.60 6.03
CA MET A 218 0.37 3.32 6.67
C MET A 218 0.56 2.87 8.12
N ARG A 219 -0.54 2.82 8.90
CA ARG A 219 -0.51 2.32 10.28
C ARG A 219 0.02 0.89 10.33
N SER A 220 -0.48 0.02 9.45
CA SER A 220 -0.09 -1.39 9.41
C SER A 220 1.40 -1.59 9.12
N VAL A 221 1.95 -0.86 8.14
CA VAL A 221 3.39 -0.88 7.85
C VAL A 221 4.19 -0.47 9.07
N PHE A 222 3.83 0.65 9.70
CA PHE A 222 4.52 1.16 10.88
C PHE A 222 4.45 0.19 12.07
N GLU A 223 3.28 -0.41 12.34
CA GLU A 223 3.10 -1.41 13.42
C GLU A 223 4.01 -2.63 13.23
N VAL A 224 4.10 -3.15 12.00
CA VAL A 224 4.96 -4.30 11.68
C VAL A 224 6.44 -3.91 11.72
N ALA A 225 6.81 -2.75 11.18
CA ALA A 225 8.20 -2.26 11.18
C ALA A 225 8.74 -1.94 12.59
N ARG A 226 7.85 -1.65 13.55
CA ARG A 226 8.23 -1.46 14.95
C ARG A 226 8.73 -2.75 15.61
N VAL A 227 8.27 -3.90 15.15
CA VAL A 227 8.47 -5.20 15.82
C VAL A 227 9.30 -6.19 15.02
N SER A 228 9.43 -6.02 13.70
CA SER A 228 10.29 -6.82 12.84
C SER A 228 11.37 -5.96 12.18
N GLN A 229 12.52 -6.57 11.91
CA GLN A 229 13.62 -5.98 11.14
C GLN A 229 13.60 -6.44 9.67
N LYS A 230 12.64 -7.29 9.28
CA LYS A 230 12.56 -7.85 7.94
C LYS A 230 11.99 -6.84 6.95
N PRO A 231 12.36 -6.90 5.66
CA PRO A 231 11.81 -6.01 4.65
C PRO A 231 10.28 -6.09 4.55
N ILE A 232 9.64 -4.92 4.38
CA ILE A 232 8.19 -4.78 4.27
C ILE A 232 7.84 -4.16 2.91
N ILE A 233 6.86 -4.76 2.22
CA ILE A 233 6.20 -4.17 1.05
C ILE A 233 4.96 -3.41 1.54
N GLY A 234 4.98 -2.09 1.51
CA GLY A 234 3.80 -1.25 1.82
C GLY A 234 2.80 -1.27 0.68
N VAL A 235 1.53 -1.56 0.94
CA VAL A 235 0.46 -1.70 -0.05
C VAL A 235 -0.83 -1.08 0.47
N GLY A 236 -1.33 -0.07 -0.25
CA GLY A 236 -2.65 0.50 0.03
C GLY A 236 -2.72 1.99 -0.28
N GLY A 237 -3.50 2.35 -1.30
CA GLY A 237 -3.81 3.74 -1.63
C GLY A 237 -2.66 4.59 -2.19
N VAL A 238 -1.60 3.94 -2.66
CA VAL A 238 -0.46 4.58 -3.34
C VAL A 238 -0.86 5.00 -4.75
N SER A 239 -0.63 6.27 -5.07
CA SER A 239 -1.07 6.87 -6.34
C SER A 239 -0.10 7.89 -6.94
N ARG A 240 0.91 8.32 -6.17
CA ARG A 240 1.96 9.28 -6.52
C ARG A 240 3.25 9.03 -5.74
N GLY A 241 4.35 9.67 -6.14
CA GLY A 241 5.68 9.52 -5.52
C GLY A 241 5.73 9.84 -4.03
N GLU A 242 5.05 10.89 -3.57
CA GLU A 242 5.04 11.28 -2.15
C GLU A 242 4.39 10.21 -1.26
N ASP A 243 3.41 9.45 -1.80
CA ASP A 243 2.83 8.32 -1.08
C ASP A 243 3.91 7.25 -0.80
N VAL A 244 4.80 6.99 -1.78
CA VAL A 244 5.91 6.04 -1.63
C VAL A 244 6.90 6.55 -0.58
N ILE A 245 7.25 7.84 -0.60
CA ILE A 245 8.13 8.45 0.39
C ILE A 245 7.58 8.26 1.81
N GLU A 246 6.28 8.50 2.03
CA GLU A 246 5.65 8.26 3.33
C GLU A 246 5.78 6.80 3.77
N PHE A 247 5.55 5.84 2.88
CA PHE A 247 5.69 4.41 3.19
C PHE A 247 7.14 4.04 3.52
N LEU A 248 8.12 4.57 2.78
CA LEU A 248 9.54 4.36 3.08
C LEU A 248 9.90 4.92 4.46
N MET A 249 9.49 6.15 4.76
CA MET A 249 9.70 6.77 6.08
C MET A 249 9.07 5.96 7.22
N ALA A 250 7.88 5.38 6.99
CA ALA A 250 7.18 4.53 7.95
C ALA A 250 7.85 3.17 8.20
N GLY A 251 8.80 2.78 7.34
CA GLY A 251 9.58 1.54 7.49
C GLY A 251 9.39 0.52 6.38
N ALA A 252 8.65 0.83 5.31
CA ALA A 252 8.61 -0.03 4.13
C ALA A 252 9.98 -0.04 3.41
N ALA A 253 10.33 -1.17 2.82
CA ALA A 253 11.48 -1.31 1.93
C ALA A 253 11.08 -1.24 0.45
N MET A 254 9.83 -1.60 0.14
CA MET A 254 9.21 -1.53 -1.19
C MET A 254 7.76 -1.08 -1.06
N VAL A 255 7.15 -0.65 -2.16
CA VAL A 255 5.77 -0.17 -2.20
C VAL A 255 5.02 -0.79 -3.37
N GLY A 256 3.93 -1.50 -3.07
CA GLY A 256 3.06 -2.16 -4.03
C GLY A 256 1.90 -1.27 -4.50
N VAL A 257 1.69 -1.23 -5.82
CA VAL A 257 0.67 -0.42 -6.48
C VAL A 257 -0.32 -1.32 -7.25
N CYS A 258 -1.62 -1.15 -6.98
CA CYS A 258 -2.69 -1.89 -7.64
C CYS A 258 -3.76 -0.94 -8.21
N THR A 259 -4.55 -0.27 -7.36
CA THR A 259 -5.66 0.60 -7.77
C THR A 259 -5.25 1.68 -8.77
N ALA A 260 -4.10 2.34 -8.57
CA ALA A 260 -3.62 3.36 -9.51
C ALA A 260 -3.27 2.76 -10.89
N ALA A 261 -2.69 1.56 -10.93
CA ALA A 261 -2.38 0.87 -12.18
C ALA A 261 -3.66 0.38 -12.89
N ILE A 262 -4.68 -0.07 -12.15
CA ILE A 262 -6.00 -0.41 -12.71
C ILE A 262 -6.63 0.83 -13.36
N LEU A 263 -6.63 1.97 -12.67
CA LEU A 263 -7.31 3.18 -13.13
C LEU A 263 -6.54 3.97 -14.19
N LYS A 264 -5.20 3.90 -14.20
CA LYS A 264 -4.33 4.73 -15.05
C LYS A 264 -3.45 3.94 -16.02
N GLY A 265 -3.49 2.61 -15.97
CA GLY A 265 -2.67 1.73 -16.79
C GLY A 265 -1.29 1.42 -16.20
N PRO A 266 -0.53 0.50 -16.82
CA PRO A 266 0.75 -0.01 -16.31
C PRO A 266 1.86 1.04 -16.25
N SER A 267 1.81 2.10 -17.06
CA SER A 267 2.80 3.19 -16.99
C SER A 267 2.76 3.97 -15.66
N ALA A 268 1.74 3.73 -14.82
CA ALA A 268 1.67 4.31 -13.48
C ALA A 268 2.89 3.92 -12.61
N TYR A 269 3.45 2.73 -12.78
CA TYR A 269 4.61 2.27 -11.99
C TYR A 269 5.83 3.17 -12.20
N GLY A 270 6.27 3.31 -13.45
CA GLY A 270 7.41 4.16 -13.80
C GLY A 270 7.16 5.64 -13.52
N LYS A 271 5.92 6.12 -13.68
CA LYS A 271 5.55 7.49 -13.33
C LYS A 271 5.71 7.75 -11.83
N ILE A 272 5.20 6.87 -10.98
CA ILE A 272 5.32 7.00 -9.52
C ILE A 272 6.80 6.91 -9.11
N ALA A 273 7.59 6.00 -9.71
CA ALA A 273 9.02 5.92 -9.46
C ALA A 273 9.78 7.20 -9.87
N ALA A 274 9.42 7.84 -10.98
CA ALA A 274 10.01 9.12 -11.39
C ALA A 274 9.62 10.27 -10.44
N GLU A 275 8.40 10.27 -9.92
CA GLU A 275 7.98 11.23 -8.90
C GLU A 275 8.76 11.05 -7.57
N VAL A 276 9.15 9.81 -7.22
CA VAL A 276 10.07 9.55 -6.09
C VAL A 276 11.44 10.17 -6.33
N ASP A 277 12.06 9.94 -7.49
CA ASP A 277 13.36 10.54 -7.84
C ASP A 277 13.33 12.06 -7.75
N ALA A 278 12.31 12.68 -8.36
CA ALA A 278 12.12 14.12 -8.34
C ALA A 278 11.95 14.67 -6.91
N TRP A 279 11.22 13.94 -6.05
CA TRP A 279 11.06 14.34 -4.65
C TRP A 279 12.39 14.26 -3.89
N LEU A 280 13.15 13.17 -4.04
CA LEU A 280 14.45 13.00 -3.37
C LEU A 280 15.42 14.10 -3.79
N GLU A 281 15.53 14.37 -5.10
CA GLU A 281 16.40 15.43 -5.63
C GLU A 281 16.00 16.82 -5.11
N ALA A 282 14.70 17.14 -5.09
CA ALA A 282 14.20 18.41 -4.60
C ALA A 282 14.47 18.63 -3.09
N HIS A 283 14.65 17.55 -2.32
CA HIS A 283 14.92 17.59 -0.88
C HIS A 283 16.37 17.27 -0.52
N GLY A 284 17.25 17.08 -1.51
CA GLY A 284 18.68 16.86 -1.30
C GLY A 284 19.07 15.46 -0.84
N TYR A 285 18.19 14.47 -1.00
CA TYR A 285 18.49 13.06 -0.71
C TYR A 285 19.14 12.38 -1.91
N GLN A 286 20.14 11.54 -1.67
CA GLN A 286 20.88 10.84 -2.72
C GLN A 286 20.34 9.43 -3.00
N SER A 287 19.59 8.84 -2.06
CA SER A 287 19.02 7.50 -2.23
C SER A 287 17.71 7.32 -1.46
N VAL A 288 16.94 6.30 -1.85
CA VAL A 288 15.74 5.87 -1.08
C VAL A 288 16.11 5.36 0.32
N ASP A 289 17.34 4.90 0.51
CA ASP A 289 17.80 4.40 1.82
C ASP A 289 17.98 5.52 2.84
N GLU A 290 18.25 6.76 2.43
CA GLU A 290 18.40 7.90 3.35
C GLU A 290 17.07 8.35 3.97
N VAL A 291 15.94 8.05 3.32
CA VAL A 291 14.60 8.40 3.84
C VAL A 291 13.91 7.23 4.54
N LYS A 292 14.37 6.01 4.27
CA LYS A 292 13.77 4.79 4.79
C LYS A 292 13.87 4.76 6.31
N GLY A 293 12.72 4.63 6.97
CA GLY A 293 12.64 4.51 8.42
C GLY A 293 12.78 5.82 9.20
N LEU A 294 12.91 6.99 8.58
CA LEU A 294 13.05 8.26 9.33
C LEU A 294 11.89 8.50 10.32
N TYR A 295 10.65 8.24 9.89
CA TYR A 295 9.49 8.33 10.79
C TYR A 295 9.47 7.17 11.78
N LEU A 296 9.82 5.96 11.33
CA LEU A 296 9.92 4.79 12.19
C LEU A 296 10.86 5.02 13.38
N GLU A 297 12.05 5.55 13.14
CA GLU A 297 13.05 5.83 14.18
C GLU A 297 12.56 6.92 15.14
N ALA A 298 12.04 8.03 14.62
CA ALA A 298 11.52 9.12 15.43
C ALA A 298 10.34 8.70 16.32
N MET A 299 9.50 7.77 15.84
CA MET A 299 8.23 7.42 16.49
C MET A 299 8.20 5.99 17.05
N ARG A 300 9.32 5.23 17.01
CA ARG A 300 9.35 3.81 17.44
C ARG A 300 8.82 3.61 18.85
N ALA A 301 9.25 4.47 19.77
CA ALA A 301 8.84 4.49 21.18
C ALA A 301 7.51 5.21 21.42
N GLY A 302 6.94 5.83 20.38
CA GLY A 302 5.85 6.80 20.50
C GLY A 302 6.33 8.15 21.01
N GLN A 303 5.41 9.10 21.07
CA GLN A 303 5.61 10.41 21.69
C GLN A 303 4.69 10.53 22.91
N ALA A 304 4.99 11.49 23.79
CA ALA A 304 4.07 11.85 24.86
C ALA A 304 2.73 12.31 24.26
N VAL A 305 1.62 11.90 24.88
CA VAL A 305 0.29 12.37 24.47
C VAL A 305 0.21 13.86 24.81
N VAL A 306 0.05 14.69 23.77
CA VAL A 306 -0.12 16.13 23.93
C VAL A 306 -1.57 16.41 24.33
N THR A 307 -1.78 16.79 25.59
CA THR A 307 -3.09 17.19 26.13
C THR A 307 -3.13 18.65 26.55
N THR A 308 -1.97 19.28 26.67
CA THR A 308 -1.82 20.70 26.96
C THR A 308 -1.95 21.52 25.69
N LEU A 309 -2.60 22.68 25.82
CA LEU A 309 -2.80 23.61 24.73
C LEU A 309 -1.65 24.61 24.71
N GLU A 310 -0.49 24.17 24.21
CA GLU A 310 0.76 24.95 24.19
C GLU A 310 0.98 25.71 22.89
N GLU A 311 0.24 25.36 21.83
CA GLU A 311 0.34 25.99 20.51
C GLU A 311 -0.94 26.74 20.11
N THR A 312 -0.82 27.59 19.09
CA THR A 312 -1.91 28.27 18.40
C THR A 312 -1.60 28.31 16.90
N ALA A 313 -2.65 28.42 16.09
CA ALA A 313 -2.47 28.74 14.68
C ALA A 313 -1.89 30.17 14.55
N TRP A 314 -0.96 30.35 13.62
CA TRP A 314 -0.40 31.64 13.25
C TRP A 314 -0.53 31.85 11.74
N VAL A 315 -0.76 33.09 11.30
CA VAL A 315 -0.95 33.44 9.88
C VAL A 315 0.26 34.20 9.36
N ASN A 316 0.89 33.67 8.33
CA ASN A 316 1.89 34.36 7.53
C ASN A 316 1.19 35.32 6.56
N GLU A 317 1.21 36.61 6.90
CA GLU A 317 0.53 37.65 6.11
C GLU A 317 1.03 37.72 4.66
N SER A 318 2.34 37.50 4.42
CA SER A 318 2.93 37.57 3.07
C SER A 318 2.47 36.44 2.14
N ARG A 319 2.11 35.29 2.72
CA ARG A 319 1.66 34.11 1.99
C ARG A 319 0.14 34.03 1.89
N CYS A 320 -0.58 34.65 2.82
CA CYS A 320 -2.03 34.63 2.84
C CYS A 320 -2.62 35.29 1.57
N LYS A 321 -3.56 34.59 0.92
CA LYS A 321 -4.28 35.08 -0.27
C LYS A 321 -5.75 35.40 0.00
N ALA A 322 -6.13 35.57 1.27
CA ALA A 322 -7.46 36.03 1.67
C ALA A 322 -8.65 35.22 1.07
N CYS A 323 -8.53 33.89 1.03
CA CYS A 323 -9.52 32.99 0.43
C CYS A 323 -10.64 32.53 1.40
N SER A 324 -10.58 32.95 2.67
CA SER A 324 -11.55 32.62 3.74
C SER A 324 -11.71 31.14 4.11
N LEU A 325 -10.94 30.22 3.53
CA LEU A 325 -11.11 28.79 3.79
C LEU A 325 -10.83 28.42 5.25
N CYS A 326 -9.80 29.02 5.85
CA CYS A 326 -9.39 28.72 7.21
C CYS A 326 -10.47 29.09 8.26
N GLU A 327 -11.20 30.19 8.04
CA GLU A 327 -12.38 30.57 8.85
C GLU A 327 -13.51 29.55 8.68
N LYS A 328 -13.85 29.20 7.43
CA LYS A 328 -14.94 28.25 7.14
C LYS A 328 -14.77 26.89 7.81
N VAL A 329 -13.54 26.42 7.96
CA VAL A 329 -13.26 25.12 8.61
C VAL A 329 -13.06 25.23 10.12
N CYS A 330 -12.93 26.44 10.67
CA CYS A 330 -12.64 26.62 12.09
C CYS A 330 -13.87 26.25 12.94
N GLN A 331 -13.78 25.15 13.69
CA GLN A 331 -14.87 24.68 14.56
C GLN A 331 -14.93 25.42 15.91
N PHE A 332 -14.01 26.36 16.15
CA PHE A 332 -13.82 27.01 17.45
C PHE A 332 -14.02 28.53 17.39
N ASP A 333 -14.50 29.06 16.26
CA ASP A 333 -14.66 30.51 16.05
C ASP A 333 -13.36 31.32 16.33
N ALA A 334 -12.22 30.67 16.11
CA ALA A 334 -10.90 31.21 16.41
C ALA A 334 -10.24 31.91 15.22
N LEU A 335 -10.79 31.78 14.00
CA LEU A 335 -10.26 32.42 12.80
C LEU A 335 -11.27 33.37 12.19
N LYS A 336 -10.82 34.60 11.91
CA LYS A 336 -11.55 35.59 11.12
C LYS A 336 -10.78 35.84 9.83
N ALA A 337 -11.36 35.52 8.69
CA ALA A 337 -10.75 35.71 7.38
C ALA A 337 -11.78 36.26 6.38
N PRO A 338 -12.24 37.52 6.55
CA PRO A 338 -13.14 38.15 5.60
C PRO A 338 -12.57 38.14 4.18
N LEU A 339 -13.44 38.18 3.18
CA LEU A 339 -13.02 38.14 1.78
C LEU A 339 -12.08 39.31 1.47
N LYS A 340 -10.93 39.03 0.85
CA LYS A 340 -9.85 40.00 0.55
C LYS A 340 -9.13 40.59 1.76
N GLU A 341 -9.34 40.06 2.97
CA GLU A 341 -8.59 40.42 4.17
C GLU A 341 -7.65 39.30 4.63
N ILE A 342 -6.54 39.67 5.26
CA ILE A 342 -5.62 38.72 5.87
C ILE A 342 -6.31 38.06 7.06
N ALA A 343 -6.22 36.73 7.12
CA ALA A 343 -6.77 35.96 8.22
C ALA A 343 -6.13 36.36 9.56
N LYS A 344 -6.94 36.45 10.62
CA LYS A 344 -6.49 36.73 11.99
C LYS A 344 -6.94 35.62 12.92
N VAL A 345 -6.06 35.27 13.86
CA VAL A 345 -6.33 34.24 14.87
C VAL A 345 -6.69 34.91 16.19
N ASP A 346 -7.84 34.53 16.75
CA ASP A 346 -8.17 34.76 18.16
C ASP A 346 -7.55 33.64 19.00
N VAL A 347 -6.37 33.91 19.55
CA VAL A 347 -5.58 32.95 20.34
C VAL A 347 -6.37 32.43 21.55
N SER A 348 -7.26 33.23 22.12
CA SER A 348 -8.06 32.84 23.29
C SER A 348 -9.04 31.71 22.97
N LYS A 349 -9.46 31.59 21.71
CA LYS A 349 -10.41 30.56 21.24
C LYS A 349 -9.74 29.41 20.50
N CYS A 350 -8.49 29.57 20.06
CA CYS A 350 -7.82 28.58 19.21
C CYS A 350 -7.53 27.27 19.97
N ALA A 351 -8.22 26.19 19.64
CA ALA A 351 -8.00 24.88 20.25
C ALA A 351 -6.82 24.08 19.65
N ALA A 352 -5.96 24.72 18.86
CA ALA A 352 -4.79 24.09 18.22
C ALA A 352 -5.07 22.78 17.46
N CYS A 353 -6.26 22.62 16.88
CA CYS A 353 -6.65 21.37 16.21
C CYS A 353 -5.92 21.09 14.88
N GLY A 354 -5.13 22.05 14.37
CA GLY A 354 -4.35 21.92 13.13
C GLY A 354 -5.16 21.96 11.82
N LEU A 355 -6.49 21.86 11.84
CA LEU A 355 -7.29 21.75 10.60
C LEU A 355 -7.12 22.95 9.65
N CYS A 356 -7.08 24.17 10.19
CA CYS A 356 -6.90 25.37 9.36
C CYS A 356 -5.52 25.42 8.67
N VAL A 357 -4.50 24.85 9.32
CA VAL A 357 -3.15 24.68 8.76
C VAL A 357 -3.18 23.67 7.62
N SER A 358 -3.78 22.50 7.86
CA SER A 358 -3.79 21.40 6.88
C SER A 358 -4.60 21.69 5.62
N VAL A 359 -5.64 22.52 5.70
CA VAL A 359 -6.45 22.88 4.52
C VAL A 359 -5.94 24.10 3.76
N CYS A 360 -4.94 24.84 4.27
CA CYS A 360 -4.50 26.08 3.64
C CYS A 360 -3.77 25.82 2.30
N PRO A 361 -4.33 26.23 1.15
CA PRO A 361 -3.73 25.90 -0.16
C PRO A 361 -2.47 26.71 -0.50
N HIS A 362 -2.11 27.67 0.36
CA HIS A 362 -0.94 28.55 0.17
C HIS A 362 0.14 28.32 1.22
N GLY A 363 -0.07 27.39 2.16
CA GLY A 363 0.79 27.17 3.32
C GLY A 363 1.00 28.45 4.15
N ALA A 364 -0.05 29.28 4.25
CA ALA A 364 0.01 30.56 4.94
C ALA A 364 -0.29 30.45 6.44
N LEU A 365 -0.62 29.25 6.94
CA LEU A 365 -0.83 29.00 8.36
C LEU A 365 0.16 27.94 8.84
N GLU A 366 0.54 28.04 10.12
CA GLU A 366 1.35 27.03 10.81
C GLU A 366 0.99 27.02 12.30
N MET A 367 1.36 25.94 12.99
CA MET A 367 1.27 25.87 14.45
C MET A 367 2.50 26.52 15.06
N ARG A 368 2.31 27.38 16.06
CA ARG A 368 3.40 28.02 16.82
C ARG A 368 3.10 27.97 18.32
N PRO A 369 4.12 27.99 19.19
CA PRO A 369 3.93 28.20 20.62
C PRO A 369 3.06 29.43 20.89
N ARG A 370 2.18 29.31 21.89
CA ARG A 370 1.25 30.36 22.32
C ARG A 370 1.92 31.62 22.86
#